data_AF-A0A834AUR1-F1
#
_entry.id   AF-A0A834AUR1-F1
#
_cell.length_a   1.000
_cell.length_b   1.000
_cell.length_c   1.000
_cell.angle_alpha   90.00
_cell.angle_beta   90.00
_cell.angle_gamma   90.00
#
_symmetry.space_group_name_H-M   'P 1'
#
loop_
_entity.id
_entity.type
_entity.pdbx_description
1 polymer ?
#
loop_
_entity_poly.entity_id
_entity_poly.type
_entity_poly.pdbx_seq_one_letter_code
_entity_poly.pdbx_strand_id
1 'polypeptide(L)'
;MTQQLMSLAGGAVVLALEGGHDLTAICDASEACVAALLGNKVDPLSEEAWKQKPNLNAIRSLEAVIRVHSKYWGCMQRLASCPESWVPRVPGADAEVEAVTALASLSVGILAEERPSEQLAEEEEPMNL
;
A
#
# COMPACT_ATOMS: atom_id res chain seq x y z
N MET A 1 3.71 -20.75 2.42
CA MET A 1 4.67 -20.36 3.48
C MET A 1 5.97 -21.17 3.39
N THR A 2 5.92 -22.50 3.38
CA THR A 2 7.13 -23.37 3.34
C THR A 2 8.11 -23.00 2.23
N GLN A 3 7.64 -22.79 1.00
CA GLN A 3 8.50 -22.36 -0.12
C GLN A 3 9.23 -21.02 0.15
N GLN A 4 8.61 -20.07 0.86
CA GLN A 4 9.26 -18.80 1.20
C GLN A 4 10.43 -19.04 2.18
N LEU A 5 10.25 -19.94 3.16
CA LEU A 5 11.31 -20.28 4.12
C LEU A 5 12.48 -21.02 3.46
N MET A 6 12.22 -21.81 2.42
CA MET A 6 13.27 -22.52 1.67
C MET A 6 14.22 -21.58 0.91
N SER A 7 13.87 -20.30 0.75
CA SER A 7 14.80 -19.30 0.20
C SER A 7 15.88 -18.86 1.19
N LEU A 8 15.74 -19.21 2.48
CA LEU A 8 16.65 -18.83 3.56
C LEU A 8 17.60 -19.98 3.88
N ALA A 9 18.77 -19.67 4.46
CA ALA A 9 19.75 -20.65 4.93
C ALA A 9 20.11 -21.75 3.89
N GLY A 10 20.09 -21.41 2.60
CA GLY A 10 20.35 -22.37 1.51
C GLY A 10 19.32 -23.49 1.39
N GLY A 11 18.10 -23.31 1.90
CA GLY A 11 17.04 -24.32 1.87
C GLY A 11 17.12 -25.36 3.00
N ALA A 12 18.02 -25.20 3.97
CA ALA A 12 18.13 -26.07 5.13
C ALA A 12 16.98 -25.83 6.12
N VAL A 13 15.80 -26.37 5.80
CA VAL A 13 14.56 -26.20 6.58
C VAL A 13 14.07 -27.57 7.09
N VAL A 14 13.73 -27.63 8.38
CA VAL A 14 13.03 -28.75 9.00
C VAL A 14 11.74 -28.23 9.61
N LEU A 15 10.63 -28.91 9.33
CA LEU A 15 9.33 -28.61 9.93
C LEU A 15 9.03 -29.66 11.02
N ALA A 16 8.62 -29.21 12.20
CA ALA A 16 8.16 -30.07 13.28
C ALA A 16 6.67 -29.81 13.52
N LEU A 17 5.87 -30.88 13.57
CA LEU A 17 4.45 -30.79 13.86
C LEU A 17 4.25 -30.42 15.34
N GLU A 18 3.54 -29.33 15.60
CA GLU A 18 3.22 -28.88 16.97
C GLU A 18 1.79 -29.23 17.36
N GLY A 19 0.81 -28.55 16.74
CA GLY A 19 -0.62 -28.71 17.04
C GLY A 19 -1.46 -28.96 15.79
N GLY A 20 -2.77 -28.97 16.01
CA GLY A 20 -3.77 -29.31 15.00
C GLY A 20 -4.74 -30.33 15.57
N HIS A 21 -6.04 -30.09 15.42
CA HIS A 21 -7.08 -30.96 15.96
C HIS A 21 -7.89 -31.66 14.87
N ASP A 22 -8.11 -30.97 13.76
CA ASP A 22 -8.84 -31.52 12.63
C ASP A 22 -7.90 -32.38 11.77
N LEU A 23 -8.18 -33.68 11.69
CA LEU A 23 -7.32 -34.64 10.98
C LEU A 23 -7.20 -34.30 9.51
N THR A 24 -8.30 -33.88 8.87
CA THR A 24 -8.31 -33.52 7.45
C THR A 24 -7.41 -32.31 7.21
N ALA A 25 -7.58 -31.24 7.99
CA ALA A 25 -6.78 -30.03 7.87
C ALA A 25 -5.29 -30.29 8.11
N ILE A 26 -4.94 -31.15 9.08
CA ILE A 26 -3.53 -31.51 9.33
C ILE A 26 -2.97 -32.31 8.16
N CYS A 27 -3.71 -33.28 7.62
CA CYS A 27 -3.29 -34.07 6.45
C CYS A 27 -3.07 -33.17 5.24
N ASP A 28 -4.04 -32.33 4.90
CA ASP A 28 -3.97 -31.43 3.74
C ASP A 28 -2.79 -30.45 3.88
N ALA A 29 -2.61 -29.86 5.07
CA ALA A 29 -1.49 -28.96 5.33
C ALA A 29 -0.14 -29.67 5.29
N SER A 30 -0.06 -30.90 5.80
CA SER A 30 1.16 -31.71 5.80
C SER A 30 1.55 -32.12 4.39
N GLU A 31 0.57 -32.54 3.57
CA GLU A 31 0.77 -32.84 2.15
C GLU A 31 1.34 -31.62 1.42
N ALA A 32 0.71 -30.45 1.56
CA ALA A 32 1.17 -29.21 0.92
C ALA A 32 2.58 -28.80 1.38
N CYS A 33 2.90 -28.99 2.66
CA CYS A 33 4.24 -28.70 3.20
C CYS A 33 5.30 -29.65 2.66
N VAL A 34 5.03 -30.96 2.60
CA VAL A 34 5.96 -31.95 2.05
C VAL A 34 6.14 -31.76 0.55
N ALA A 35 5.07 -31.47 -0.18
CA ALA A 35 5.14 -31.14 -1.60
C ALA A 35 6.07 -29.93 -1.85
N ALA A 36 5.95 -28.87 -1.03
CA ALA A 36 6.85 -27.73 -1.10
C ALA A 36 8.31 -28.10 -0.84
N LEU A 37 8.58 -28.92 0.19
CA LEU A 37 9.94 -29.36 0.55
C LEU A 37 10.60 -30.21 -0.54
N LEU A 38 9.82 -31.01 -1.27
CA LEU A 38 10.27 -31.77 -2.42
C LEU A 38 10.51 -30.92 -3.67
N GLY A 39 10.22 -29.61 -3.62
CA GLY A 39 10.34 -28.71 -4.76
C GLY A 39 9.21 -28.85 -5.78
N ASN A 40 8.11 -29.50 -5.41
CA ASN A 40 6.95 -29.61 -6.29
C ASN A 40 6.29 -28.24 -6.47
N LYS A 41 5.59 -28.07 -7.60
CA LYS A 41 4.73 -26.92 -7.81
C LYS A 41 3.58 -27.01 -6.80
N VAL A 42 3.50 -26.03 -5.90
CA VAL A 42 2.39 -25.87 -4.97
C VAL A 42 1.29 -25.07 -5.67
N ASP A 43 0.04 -25.46 -5.45
CA ASP A 43 -1.09 -24.76 -6.03
C ASP A 43 -1.10 -23.28 -5.57
N PRO A 44 -1.29 -22.34 -6.51
CA PRO A 44 -1.36 -20.94 -6.16
C PRO A 44 -2.61 -20.68 -5.31
N LEU A 45 -2.52 -19.68 -4.44
CA LEU A 45 -3.70 -19.12 -3.80
C LEU A 45 -4.67 -18.58 -4.86
N SER A 46 -5.96 -18.64 -4.58
CA SER A 46 -6.96 -18.08 -5.48
C SER A 46 -6.76 -16.56 -5.63
N GLU A 47 -7.19 -16.01 -6.76
CA GLU A 47 -7.09 -14.57 -7.04
C GLU A 47 -7.86 -13.73 -6.01
N GLU A 48 -8.96 -14.26 -5.50
CA GLU A 48 -9.78 -13.63 -4.46
C GLU A 48 -9.01 -13.56 -3.14
N ALA A 49 -8.34 -14.66 -2.77
CA ALA A 49 -7.51 -14.71 -1.57
C ALA A 49 -6.33 -13.74 -1.65
N TRP A 50 -5.74 -13.56 -2.84
CA TRP A 50 -4.65 -12.59 -3.07
C TRP A 50 -5.10 -11.14 -2.93
N LYS A 51 -6.31 -10.81 -3.39
CA LYS A 51 -6.86 -9.44 -3.33
C LYS A 51 -7.49 -9.12 -1.98
N GLN A 52 -7.73 -10.13 -1.15
CA GLN A 52 -8.37 -9.96 0.14
C GLN A 52 -7.46 -9.16 1.09
N LYS A 53 -7.95 -7.99 1.51
CA LYS A 53 -7.27 -7.20 2.54
C LYS A 53 -7.36 -7.94 3.88
N PRO A 54 -6.26 -7.99 4.67
CA PRO A 54 -6.31 -8.48 6.03
C PRO A 54 -7.37 -7.71 6.84
N ASN A 55 -8.03 -8.39 7.78
CA ASN A 55 -8.99 -7.72 8.64
C ASN A 55 -8.30 -6.65 9.52
N LEU A 56 -9.10 -5.72 10.06
CA LEU A 56 -8.57 -4.56 10.81
C LEU A 56 -7.77 -4.97 12.06
N ASN A 57 -8.14 -6.07 12.71
CA ASN A 57 -7.42 -6.56 13.89
C ASN A 57 -6.03 -7.09 13.51
N ALA A 58 -5.91 -7.78 12.37
CA ALA A 58 -4.63 -8.22 11.83
C ALA A 58 -3.73 -7.02 11.49
N ILE A 59 -4.28 -5.99 10.85
CA ILE A 59 -3.55 -4.75 10.53
C ILE A 59 -3.03 -4.08 11.80
N ARG A 60 -3.89 -3.87 12.81
CA ARG A 60 -3.48 -3.28 14.11
C ARG A 60 -2.40 -4.10 14.81
N SER A 61 -2.47 -5.42 14.71
CA SER A 61 -1.47 -6.32 15.30
C SER A 61 -0.12 -6.19 14.59
N LEU A 62 -0.13 -6.12 13.26
CA LEU A 62 1.08 -5.91 12.46
C LEU A 62 1.72 -4.54 12.75
N GLU A 63 0.93 -3.47 12.82
CA GLU A 63 1.41 -2.13 13.18
C GLU A 63 2.08 -2.12 14.57
N ALA A 64 1.48 -2.81 15.54
CA ALA A 64 2.04 -2.92 16.88
C ALA A 64 3.40 -3.63 16.88
N VAL A 65 3.53 -4.74 16.13
CA VAL A 65 4.79 -5.47 15.97
C VAL A 65 5.85 -4.60 15.29
N ILE A 66 5.51 -3.95 14.18
CA ILE A 66 6.42 -3.07 13.44
C ILE A 66 6.94 -1.95 14.35
N ARG A 67 6.04 -1.30 15.10
CA ARG A 67 6.40 -0.21 16.03
C ARG A 67 7.44 -0.68 17.06
N VAL A 68 7.21 -1.81 17.72
CA VAL A 68 8.12 -2.34 18.75
C VAL A 68 9.46 -2.77 18.14
N HIS A 69 9.43 -3.46 17.00
CA HIS A 69 10.63 -4.05 16.38
C HIS A 69 11.46 -3.07 15.55
N SER A 70 10.91 -1.94 15.11
CA SER A 70 11.63 -0.90 14.36
C SER A 70 12.90 -0.41 15.05
N LYS A 71 12.94 -0.42 16.39
CA LYS A 71 14.14 -0.05 17.16
C LYS A 71 15.32 -1.00 16.93
N TYR A 72 15.07 -2.26 16.60
CA TYR A 72 16.07 -3.32 16.55
C TYR A 72 16.37 -3.80 15.13
N TRP A 73 15.43 -3.65 14.19
CA TRP A 73 15.52 -4.22 12.85
C TRP A 73 15.35 -3.13 11.78
N GLY A 74 16.40 -2.90 10.98
CA GLY A 74 16.39 -1.86 9.94
C GLY A 74 15.33 -2.08 8.84
N CYS A 75 14.98 -3.34 8.54
CA CYS A 75 13.88 -3.64 7.62
C CYS A 75 12.52 -3.14 8.16
N MET A 76 12.30 -3.19 9.48
CA MET A 76 11.07 -2.73 10.12
C MET A 76 10.98 -1.20 10.17
N GLN A 77 12.12 -0.48 10.22
CA GLN A 77 12.13 0.98 10.13
C GLN A 77 11.55 1.45 8.80
N ARG A 78 11.95 0.82 7.69
CA ARG A 78 11.40 1.14 6.35
C ARG A 78 9.88 0.93 6.29
N LEU A 79 9.39 -0.15 6.89
CA LEU A 79 7.95 -0.44 6.95
C LEU A 79 7.19 0.57 7.84
N ALA A 80 7.81 1.04 8.93
CA ALA A 80 7.23 2.08 9.77
C ALA A 80 7.17 3.44 9.06
N SER A 81 8.19 3.77 8.27
CA SER A 81 8.27 5.02 7.49
C SER A 81 7.30 5.06 6.30
N CYS A 82 6.90 3.89 5.78
CA CYS A 82 5.95 3.79 4.66
C CYS A 82 4.88 2.72 4.96
N PRO A 83 3.85 3.05 5.75
CA PRO A 83 2.79 2.11 6.11
C PRO A 83 2.04 1.55 4.89
N GLU A 84 1.97 2.32 3.81
CA GLU A 84 1.30 1.93 2.56
C GLU A 84 2.02 0.81 1.79
N SER A 85 3.29 0.54 2.10
CA SER A 85 4.11 -0.42 1.34
C SER A 85 3.75 -1.89 1.59
N TRP A 86 3.13 -2.21 2.73
CA TRP A 86 2.75 -3.58 3.11
C TRP A 86 1.24 -3.78 3.24
N VAL A 87 0.46 -2.70 3.18
CA VAL A 87 -0.99 -2.80 3.07
C VAL A 87 -1.31 -3.15 1.60
N PRO A 88 -2.03 -4.25 1.33
CA PRO A 88 -2.42 -4.57 -0.03
C PRO A 88 -3.20 -3.40 -0.65
N ARG A 89 -2.70 -2.87 -1.76
CA ARG A 89 -3.41 -1.86 -2.55
C ARG A 89 -4.61 -2.52 -3.21
N VAL A 90 -5.76 -1.87 -3.13
CA VAL A 90 -6.94 -2.26 -3.91
C VAL A 90 -6.66 -1.85 -5.36
N PRO A 91 -6.54 -2.79 -6.32
CA PRO A 91 -6.40 -2.42 -7.71
C PRO A 91 -7.66 -1.66 -8.15
N GLY A 92 -7.52 -0.36 -8.44
CA GLY A 92 -8.61 0.51 -8.87
C GLY A 92 -8.87 1.72 -7.97
N ALA A 93 -8.51 1.68 -6.69
CA ALA A 93 -8.66 2.84 -5.80
C ALA A 93 -7.69 3.97 -6.17
N ASP A 94 -6.45 3.60 -6.51
CA ASP A 94 -5.40 4.57 -6.88
C ASP A 94 -5.77 5.33 -8.16
N ALA A 95 -6.39 4.68 -9.16
CA ALA A 95 -6.75 5.32 -10.42
C ALA A 95 -7.86 6.36 -10.26
N GLU A 96 -8.87 6.07 -9.43
CA GLU A 96 -9.93 7.03 -9.13
C GLU A 96 -9.40 8.19 -8.27
N VAL A 97 -8.58 7.90 -7.26
CA VAL A 97 -8.00 8.93 -6.38
C VAL A 97 -6.99 9.82 -7.14
N GLU A 98 -6.17 9.25 -8.02
CA GLU A 98 -5.29 10.00 -8.92
C GLU A 98 -6.07 10.88 -9.89
N ALA A 99 -7.14 10.35 -10.50
CA ALA A 99 -8.00 11.13 -11.40
C ALA A 99 -8.72 12.28 -10.66
N VAL A 100 -9.26 12.04 -9.47
CA VAL A 100 -9.90 13.07 -8.64
C VAL A 100 -8.88 14.13 -8.20
N THR A 101 -7.66 13.73 -7.84
CA THR A 101 -6.58 14.66 -7.47
C THR A 101 -6.12 15.50 -8.66
N ALA A 102 -6.02 14.90 -9.85
CA ALA A 102 -5.69 15.60 -11.09
C ALA A 102 -6.80 16.60 -11.49
N LEU A 103 -8.07 16.22 -11.33
CA LEU A 103 -9.22 17.11 -11.57
C LEU A 103 -9.27 18.26 -10.56
N ALA A 104 -8.96 18.02 -9.30
CA ALA A 104 -8.87 19.07 -8.28
C ALA A 104 -7.72 20.06 -8.52
N SER A 105 -6.68 19.65 -9.28
CA SER A 105 -5.51 20.47 -9.60
C SER A 105 -5.71 21.40 -10.81
N LEU A 106 -6.81 21.24 -11.56
CA LEU A 106 -7.15 22.13 -12.68
C LEU A 106 -7.71 23.45 -12.16
N SER A 107 -6.84 24.43 -11.95
CA SER A 107 -7.26 25.83 -11.75
C SER A 107 -7.54 26.49 -13.09
N VAL A 108 -8.75 27.04 -13.27
CA VAL A 108 -9.11 27.85 -14.44
C VAL A 108 -8.48 29.22 -14.27
N GLY A 109 -7.30 29.43 -14.85
CA GLY A 109 -6.73 30.75 -15.03
C GLY A 109 -7.63 31.55 -15.98
N ILE A 110 -8.44 32.46 -15.44
CA ILE A 110 -9.05 33.51 -16.24
C ILE A 110 -7.89 34.39 -16.69
N LEU A 111 -7.59 34.39 -18.00
CA LEU A 111 -6.74 35.41 -18.60
C LEU A 111 -7.48 36.75 -18.47
N ALA A 112 -7.23 37.44 -17.36
CA ALA A 112 -7.50 38.86 -17.26
C ALA A 112 -6.48 39.55 -18.19
N GLU A 113 -6.92 39.89 -19.39
CA GLU A 113 -6.22 40.83 -20.25
C GLU A 113 -5.99 42.15 -19.48
N GLU A 114 -4.74 42.41 -19.12
CA GLU A 114 -4.34 43.69 -18.53
C GLU A 114 -4.35 44.79 -19.61
N ARG A 115 -5.21 45.80 -19.42
CA ARG A 115 -5.05 47.11 -20.07
C ARG A 115 -4.12 47.97 -19.20
N PRO A 116 -3.03 48.55 -19.75
CA PRO A 116 -2.13 49.39 -18.96
C PRO A 116 -2.79 50.68 -18.49
N SER A 117 -2.54 51.04 -17.23
CA SER A 117 -2.97 52.29 -16.61
C SER A 117 -1.91 53.37 -16.87
N GLU A 118 -2.24 54.42 -17.62
CA GLU A 118 -1.48 55.68 -17.61
C GLU A 118 -2.20 56.68 -16.69
N GLN A 119 -1.46 57.17 -15.70
CA GLN A 119 -1.86 58.18 -14.73
C GLN A 119 -1.91 59.56 -15.37
N LEU A 120 -2.99 60.31 -15.20
CA LEU A 120 -2.93 61.78 -15.24
C LEU A 120 -3.83 62.38 -14.16
N ALA A 121 -3.24 63.35 -13.47
CA ALA A 121 -3.70 63.98 -12.24
C ALA A 121 -4.99 64.80 -12.40
N GLU A 122 -5.66 65.01 -11.27
CA GLU A 122 -6.74 65.98 -11.09
C GLU A 122 -6.26 67.41 -11.41
N GLU A 123 -6.95 68.11 -12.30
CA GLU A 123 -7.08 69.57 -12.25
C GLU A 123 -8.55 69.94 -12.47
N GLU A 124 -9.04 70.81 -11.59
CA GLU A 124 -10.40 71.34 -11.48
C GLU A 124 -10.81 72.28 -12.64
N GLU A 125 -12.09 72.18 -13.01
CA GLU A 125 -13.06 73.24 -13.39
C GLU A 125 -12.76 74.25 -14.54
N PRO A 126 -13.76 75.02 -15.03
CA PRO A 126 -15.15 74.68 -15.37
C PRO A 126 -15.61 75.31 -16.73
N MET A 127 -16.91 75.10 -17.02
CA MET A 127 -17.86 76.03 -17.66
C MET A 127 -18.00 76.15 -19.19
N ASN A 128 -19.27 75.95 -19.60
CA ASN A 128 -20.09 76.63 -20.63
C ASN A 128 -19.59 76.58 -22.09
N LEU A 129 -20.42 76.20 -23.07
CA LEU A 129 -21.76 76.68 -23.41
C LEU A 129 -22.53 75.62 -24.20
#